data_AF-A0A1L7NCL4-F1
#
_entry.id   AF-A0A1L7NCL4-F1
#
_cell.length_a   1.000
_cell.length_b   1.000
_cell.length_c   1.000
_cell.angle_alpha   90.00
_cell.angle_beta   90.00
_cell.angle_gamma   90.00
#
_symmetry.space_group_name_H-M   'P 1'
#
loop_
_entity.id
_entity.type
_entity.pdbx_description
1 polymer ?
#
loop_
_entity_poly.entity_id
_entity_poly.type
_entity_poly.pdbx_seq_one_letter_code
_entity_poly.pdbx_strand_id
1 'polypeptide(L)' 'MLEMRQMIEQACLPDRCEVSCPDGANLTIRLGQGQSLEKSVTLSGVPLHNLNSCRDLVHLVGQLHALRNSHPAPLRSHA' A
#
# COMPACT_ATOMS: atom_id res chain seq x y z
N MET A 1 -10.20 6.15 -13.28
CA MET A 1 -9.54 5.22 -12.32
C MET A 1 -8.12 5.64 -11.94
N LEU A 2 -7.51 6.62 -12.62
CA LEU A 2 -6.17 7.13 -12.27
C LEU A 2 -6.16 8.02 -11.01
N GLU A 3 -7.22 8.76 -10.72
CA GLU A 3 -7.26 9.70 -9.58
C GLU A 3 -7.12 8.99 -8.23
N MET A 4 -7.90 7.94 -7.99
CA MET A 4 -7.87 7.22 -6.71
C MET A 4 -6.54 6.51 -6.47
N ARG A 5 -5.96 5.94 -7.52
CA ARG A 5 -4.62 5.33 -7.47
C ARG A 5 -3.57 6.36 -7.06
N GLN A 6 -3.57 7.53 -7.68
CA GLN A 6 -2.64 8.61 -7.34
C GLN A 6 -2.83 9.07 -5.90
N MET A 7 -4.07 9.19 -5.41
CA MET A 7 -4.31 9.58 -4.01
C MET A 7 -3.72 8.57 -3.01
N ILE A 8 -3.85 7.28 -3.28
CA ILE A 8 -3.26 6.22 -2.44
C ILE A 8 -1.73 6.25 -2.52
N GLU A 9 -1.18 6.38 -3.73
CA GLU A 9 0.28 6.45 -3.94
C GLU A 9 0.89 7.68 -3.22
N GLN A 10 0.22 8.84 -3.28
CA GLN A 10 0.63 10.05 -2.56
C GLN A 10 0.50 9.92 -1.04
N ALA A 11 -0.55 9.25 -0.55
CA ALA A 11 -0.77 9.07 0.89
C ALA A 11 0.26 8.13 1.54
N CYS A 12 0.89 7.26 0.75
CA CYS A 12 1.94 6.35 1.21
C CYS A 12 3.36 6.94 1.14
N LEU A 13 3.54 8.16 0.60
CA LEU A 13 4.84 8.83 0.57
C LEU A 13 5.39 9.05 1.99
N PRO A 14 6.72 8.95 2.21
CA PRO A 14 7.79 8.81 1.21
C PRO A 14 8.03 7.36 0.72
N ASP A 15 7.21 6.41 1.13
CA ASP A 15 7.39 5.00 0.80
C ASP A 15 6.82 4.66 -0.59
N ARG A 16 7.45 3.72 -1.29
CA ARG A 16 7.04 3.37 -2.66
C ARG A 16 5.79 2.49 -2.61
N CYS A 17 4.66 3.08 -2.97
CA CYS A 17 3.39 2.38 -3.07
C CYS A 17 3.03 2.10 -4.52
N GLU A 18 2.60 0.87 -4.81
CA GLU A 18 2.06 0.48 -6.10
C GLU A 18 0.65 -0.07 -5.92
N VAL A 19 -0.29 0.47 -6.69
CA VAL A 19 -1.70 0.09 -6.63
C VAL A 19 -2.10 -0.54 -7.96
N SER A 20 -2.64 -1.75 -7.91
CA SER A 20 -3.08 -2.50 -9.09
C SER A 20 -4.49 -3.09 -8.88
N CYS A 21 -5.25 -3.19 -9.97
CA CYS A 21 -6.60 -3.76 -9.99
C CYS A 21 -6.70 -4.80 -11.12
N PRO A 22 -6.16 -6.02 -10.94
CA PRO A 22 -6.19 -7.02 -12.00
C PRO A 22 -7.62 -7.46 -12.37
N ASP A 23 -8.51 -7.59 -11.37
CA ASP A 23 -9.86 -8.11 -11.56
C ASP A 23 -10.94 -7.02 -11.71
N GLY A 24 -10.57 -5.73 -11.66
CA GLY A 24 -11.50 -4.60 -11.74
C GLY A 24 -12.46 -4.43 -10.55
N ALA A 25 -12.53 -5.40 -9.63
CA ALA A 25 -13.34 -5.36 -8.41
C ALA A 25 -12.50 -5.18 -7.14
N ASN A 26 -11.30 -5.78 -7.12
CA ASN A 26 -10.43 -5.83 -5.96
C ASN A 26 -9.10 -5.14 -6.27
N LEU A 27 -8.66 -4.30 -5.33
CA LEU A 27 -7.39 -3.62 -5.33
C LEU A 27 -6.35 -4.46 -4.60
N THR A 28 -5.16 -4.45 -5.19
CA THR A 28 -3.94 -4.97 -4.64
C THR A 28 -2.97 -3.82 -4.47
N ILE A 29 -2.59 -3.53 -3.24
CA ILE A 29 -1.66 -2.46 -2.89
C ILE A 29 -0.37 -3.07 -2.37
N ARG A 30 0.75 -2.65 -2.92
CA ARG A 30 2.10 -3.05 -2.51
C ARG A 30 2.80 -1.84 -1.92
N LEU A 31 3.13 -1.89 -0.65
CA LEU A 31 3.89 -0.84 0.03
C LEU A 31 5.32 -1.32 0.25
N GLY A 32 6.27 -0.66 -0.39
CA GLY A 32 7.71 -0.90 -0.24
C GLY A 32 8.25 -0.53 1.14
N GLN A 33 9.58 -0.54 1.23
CA GLN A 33 10.31 0.11 2.31
C GLN A 33 11.28 1.12 1.69
N GLY A 34 10.90 2.39 1.75
CA GLY A 34 11.59 3.48 1.06
C GLY A 34 11.45 3.33 -0.46
N GLN A 35 12.58 3.30 -1.18
CA GLN A 35 12.59 3.20 -2.64
C GLN A 35 12.54 1.77 -3.17
N SER A 36 12.72 0.76 -2.29
CA SER A 36 12.77 -0.66 -2.68
C SER A 36 11.45 -1.37 -2.41
N LEU A 37 10.97 -2.13 -3.40
CA LEU A 37 9.85 -3.07 -3.25
C LEU A 37 10.29 -4.47 -2.81
N GLU A 38 11.58 -4.73 -2.62
CA GLU A 38 12.09 -6.06 -2.27
C GLU A 38 11.52 -6.56 -0.92
N LYS A 39 11.26 -5.65 0.00
CA LYS A 39 10.60 -5.92 1.28
C LYS A 39 9.22 -5.27 1.36
N SER A 40 8.51 -5.29 0.23
CA SER A 40 7.16 -4.75 0.19
C SER A 40 6.16 -5.66 0.91
N VAL A 41 5.25 -5.04 1.66
CA VAL A 41 4.04 -5.71 2.11
C VAL A 41 2.97 -5.60 1.03
N THR A 42 2.28 -6.69 0.76
CA THR A 42 1.22 -6.73 -0.24
C THR A 42 -0.11 -6.94 0.46
N LEU A 43 -1.02 -5.99 0.28
CA LEU A 43 -2.40 -6.06 0.74
C LEU A 43 -3.29 -6.27 -0.48
N SER A 44 -3.83 -7.48 -0.60
CA SER A 44 -4.71 -7.88 -1.69
C SER A 44 -6.14 -8.05 -1.19
N GLY A 45 -7.11 -7.90 -2.10
CA GLY A 45 -8.52 -8.17 -1.80
C GLY A 45 -9.28 -6.95 -1.25
N VAL A 46 -8.75 -5.74 -1.42
CA VAL A 46 -9.41 -4.52 -0.97
C VAL A 46 -10.54 -4.19 -1.95
N PRO A 47 -11.81 -4.20 -1.55
CA PRO A 47 -12.91 -3.94 -2.47
C PRO A 47 -12.87 -2.49 -2.94
N LEU A 48 -12.95 -2.24 -4.25
CA LEU A 48 -13.04 -0.87 -4.79
C LEU A 48 -14.21 -0.07 -4.21
N HIS A 49 -15.31 -0.75 -3.86
CA HIS A 49 -16.47 -0.09 -3.26
C HIS A 49 -16.17 0.51 -1.88
N ASN A 50 -15.19 -0.01 -1.14
CA ASN A 50 -14.84 0.48 0.20
C ASN A 50 -14.15 1.85 0.09
N LEU A 51 -13.33 2.03 -0.95
CA LEU A 51 -12.51 3.22 -1.17
C LEU A 51 -13.29 4.39 -1.76
N ASN A 52 -14.56 4.57 -1.39
CA ASN A 52 -15.39 5.67 -1.86
C ASN A 52 -15.11 7.02 -1.17
N SER A 53 -14.25 7.05 -0.16
CA SER A 53 -14.01 8.27 0.64
C SER A 53 -12.56 8.39 1.09
N CYS A 54 -12.08 9.62 1.25
CA CYS A 54 -10.74 9.90 1.77
C CYS A 54 -10.47 9.22 3.11
N ARG A 55 -11.49 9.06 3.96
CA ARG A 55 -11.37 8.33 5.24
C ARG A 55 -11.00 6.87 5.04
N ASP A 56 -11.59 6.21 4.04
CA ASP A 56 -11.30 4.81 3.73
C ASP A 56 -9.87 4.65 3.21
N LEU A 57 -9.42 5.59 2.36
CA LEU A 57 -8.02 5.68 1.94
C LEU A 57 -7.06 5.81 3.14
N VAL A 58 -7.37 6.68 4.11
CA VAL A 58 -6.55 6.84 5.31
C VAL A 58 -6.55 5.56 6.17
N HIS A 59 -7.70 4.89 6.30
CA HIS A 59 -7.80 3.62 7.01
C HIS A 59 -6.98 2.51 6.34
N LEU A 60 -7.01 2.47 5.02
CA LEU A 60 -6.23 1.54 4.20
C LEU A 60 -4.73 1.76 4.36
N VAL A 61 -4.28 3.01 4.25
CA VAL A 61 -2.87 3.39 4.43
C VAL A 61 -2.41 3.09 5.86
N GLY A 62 -3.27 3.34 6.86
CA GLY A 62 -3.02 2.97 8.24
C GLY A 62 -2.81 1.47 8.43
N GLN A 63 -3.65 0.64 7.80
CA GLN A 63 -3.48 -0.82 7.82
C GLN A 63 -2.20 -1.27 7.12
N LEU A 64 -1.85 -0.67 5.98
CA LEU A 64 -0.58 -0.95 5.27
C LEU A 64 0.63 -0.59 6.13
N HIS A 65 0.60 0.58 6.78
CA HIS A 65 1.66 1.03 7.69
C HIS A 65 1.78 0.10 8.91
N ALA A 66 0.66 -0.33 9.48
CA ALA A 66 0.64 -1.29 10.59
C ALA A 66 1.16 -2.66 10.17
N LEU A 67 0.75 -3.16 8.99
CA LEU A 67 1.22 -4.43 8.43
C LEU A 67 2.73 -4.39 8.18
N ARG A 68 3.24 -3.29 7.62
CA ARG A 68 4.67 -3.04 7.46
C ARG A 68 5.40 -3.00 8.80
N ASN A 69 4.85 -2.33 9.80
CA ASN A 69 5.48 -2.26 11.13
C ASN A 69 5.50 -3.63 11.83
N SER A 70 4.46 -4.45 11.60
CA SER A 70 4.36 -5.83 12.10
C SER A 70 5.22 -6.83 11.34
N HIS A 71 5.63 -6.52 10.10
CA HIS A 71 6.65 -7.25 9.36
C HIS A 71 8.00 -6.55 9.57
N PRO A 72 8.74 -6.85 10.66
CA PRO A 72 10.12 -6.40 10.76
C PRO A 72 10.86 -7.04 9.59
N ALA A 73 11.13 -6.21 8.60
CA ALA A 73 12.09 -6.51 7.56
C ALA A 73 13.30 -7.16 8.21
N PRO A 74 13.77 -8.33 7.72
CA PRO A 74 14.95 -8.95 8.30
C PRO A 74 16.08 -7.94 8.18
N LEU A 75 16.52 -7.39 9.31
CA LEU A 75 17.59 -6.42 9.42
C LEU A 75 18.80 -7.03 8.69
N ARG A 76 19.02 -6.64 7.43
CA ARG A 76 20.29 -6.88 6.78
C ARG A 76 21.17 -5.74 7.22
N SER A 77 21.72 -5.90 8.41
CA SER A 77 23.00 -5.29 8.76
C SER A 77 24.00 -5.72 7.69
N HIS A 78 24.40 -4.79 6.83
CA HIS A 78 25.64 -4.94 6.09
C HIS A 78 26.59 -3.88 6.66
N ALA A 79 27.53 -4.40 7.45
CA ALA A 79 28.70 -3.70 7.93
C ALA A 79 29.72 -3.53 6.80
#